data_AF-A0A2T9JH55-F1
#
_entry.id   AF-A0A2T9JH55-F1
#
_cell.length_a   1.000
_cell.length_b   1.000
_cell.length_c   1.000
_cell.angle_alpha   90.00
_cell.angle_beta   90.00
_cell.angle_gamma   90.00
#
_symmetry.space_group_name_H-M   'P 1'
#
loop_
_entity.id
_entity.type
_entity.pdbx_description
1 polymer ?
#
loop_
_entity_poly.entity_id
_entity_poly.type
_entity_poly.pdbx_seq_one_letter_code
_entity_poly.pdbx_strand_id
1 'polypeptide(L)' 'MPGVVDVVPCEGGWCVRIHDTGEVLHFAGGGEAERRARKLAQDALAPTEVRIHDRGGRLVGRWLTAGAAA' A
#
# COMPACT_ATOMS: atom_id res chain seq x y z
N MET A 1 -11.37 11.12 5.72
CA MET A 1 -11.38 10.08 4.67
C MET A 1 -10.36 9.04 5.08
N PRO A 2 -10.58 7.73 4.84
CA PRO A 2 -9.57 6.73 5.13
C PRO A 2 -8.32 7.01 4.30
N GLY A 3 -7.14 6.80 4.89
CA GLY A 3 -5.88 6.90 4.16
C GLY A 3 -5.82 5.86 3.05
N VAL A 4 -5.09 6.13 1.98
CA VAL A 4 -4.95 5.17 0.86
C VAL A 4 -3.49 4.85 0.61
N VAL A 5 -3.20 3.56 0.51
CA VAL A 5 -1.89 3.02 0.16
C VAL A 5 -2.03 2.10 -1.05
N ASP A 6 -1.40 2.46 -2.16
CA ASP A 6 -1.39 1.65 -3.39
C ASP A 6 -0.08 0.91 -3.53
N VAL A 7 -0.14 -0.39 -3.80
CA VAL A 7 0.96 -1.20 -4.32
C VAL A 7 0.79 -1.32 -5.81
N VAL A 8 1.74 -0.79 -6.58
CA VAL A 8 1.71 -0.77 -8.05
C VAL A 8 3.03 -1.25 -8.63
N PRO A 9 3.04 -1.88 -9.82
CA PRO A 9 4.28 -2.14 -10.53
C PRO A 9 4.95 -0.81 -10.93
N CYS A 10 6.28 -0.76 -10.89
CA CYS A 10 7.06 0.35 -11.41
C CYS A 10 8.32 -0.17 -12.11
N GLU A 11 9.09 0.73 -12.73
CA GLU A 11 10.27 0.33 -13.51
C GLU A 11 11.26 -0.46 -12.63
N GLY A 12 11.54 -1.70 -13.02
CA GLY A 12 12.45 -2.57 -12.27
C GLY A 12 11.89 -3.21 -10.98
N GLY A 13 10.61 -3.00 -10.63
CA GLY A 13 10.07 -3.56 -9.40
C GLY A 13 8.65 -3.14 -9.05
N TRP A 14 8.48 -2.75 -7.79
CA TRP A 14 7.20 -2.49 -7.14
C TRP A 14 7.28 -1.23 -6.30
N CYS A 15 6.21 -0.46 -6.31
CA CYS A 15 6.13 0.82 -5.64
C CYS A 15 4.94 0.85 -4.69
N VAL A 16 5.16 1.34 -3.48
CA VAL A 16 4.11 1.60 -2.48
C VAL A 16 3.89 3.11 -2.43
N ARG A 17 2.70 3.57 -2.80
CA ARG A 17 2.32 4.98 -2.85
C ARG A 17 1.40 5.29 -1.68
N ILE A 18 1.80 6.21 -0.83
CA ILE A 18 1.02 6.68 0.32
C ILE A 18 0.36 7.98 -0.10
N HIS A 19 -0.96 7.97 -0.32
CA HIS A 19 -1.67 9.13 -0.87
C HIS A 19 -1.74 10.29 0.12
N ASP A 20 -1.78 10.00 1.42
CA ASP A 20 -1.90 11.02 2.47
C ASP A 20 -0.66 11.91 2.55
N THR A 21 0.52 11.35 2.30
CA THR A 21 1.81 12.08 2.37
C THR A 21 2.42 12.38 1.01
N GLY A 22 1.97 11.70 -0.05
CA GLY A 22 2.59 11.72 -1.37
C GLY A 22 3.88 10.89 -1.47
N GLU A 23 4.25 10.16 -0.42
CA GLU A 23 5.47 9.36 -0.38
C GLU A 23 5.36 8.12 -1.29
N VAL A 24 6.46 7.80 -1.97
CA VAL A 24 6.57 6.62 -2.83
C VAL A 24 7.81 5.81 -2.46
N LEU A 25 7.58 4.59 -1.96
CA LEU A 25 8.63 3.65 -1.57
C LEU A 25 8.84 2.62 -2.68
N HIS A 26 10.09 2.32 -3.01
CA HIS A 26 10.46 1.40 -4.08
C HIS A 26 10.99 0.08 -3.52
N PHE A 27 10.57 -1.03 -4.12
CA PHE A 27 10.91 -2.40 -3.73
C PHE A 27 11.24 -3.25 -4.95
N ALA A 28 12.17 -4.18 -4.81
CA ALA A 28 12.49 -5.14 -5.87
C ALA A 28 11.39 -6.21 -6.05
N GLY A 29 10.72 -6.59 -4.95
CA GLY A 29 9.74 -7.69 -4.94
C GLY A 29 8.34 -7.28 -4.49
N GLY A 30 7.31 -7.78 -5.17
CA GLY A 30 5.91 -7.45 -4.88
C GLY A 30 5.47 -7.93 -3.50
N GLY A 31 5.91 -9.12 -3.08
CA GLY A 31 5.62 -9.62 -1.74
C GLY A 31 6.24 -8.77 -0.62
N GLU A 32 7.36 -8.10 -0.87
CA GLU A 32 7.93 -7.15 0.08
C GLU A 32 7.12 -5.85 0.13
N ALA A 33 6.78 -5.29 -1.04
CA ALA A 33 5.94 -4.11 -1.16
C ALA A 33 4.58 -4.30 -0.48
N GLU A 34 3.93 -5.45 -0.68
CA GLU A 34 2.65 -5.79 -0.05
C GLU A 34 2.76 -5.88 1.48
N ARG A 35 3.78 -6.58 2.01
CA ARG A 35 4.02 -6.66 3.45
C ARG A 35 4.24 -5.28 4.05
N ARG A 36 5.01 -4.42 3.36
CA ARG A 36 5.27 -3.06 3.84
C ARG A 36 4.01 -2.20 3.81
N ALA A 37 3.22 -2.26 2.73
CA ALA A 37 1.96 -1.53 2.63
C ALA A 37 0.95 -1.95 3.72
N ARG A 38 0.84 -3.26 4.00
CA ARG A 38 0.01 -3.76 5.11
C ARG A 38 0.48 -3.27 6.47
N LYS A 39 1.79 -3.31 6.72
CA LYS A 39 2.37 -2.80 7.96
C LYS A 39 2.11 -1.31 8.14
N LEU A 40 2.30 -0.50 7.09
CA LEU A 40 1.99 0.93 7.12
C LEU A 40 0.52 1.19 7.47
N ALA A 41 -0.41 0.44 6.87
CA ALA A 41 -1.82 0.59 7.15
C ALA A 41 -2.22 0.11 8.56
N GLN A 42 -1.49 -0.85 9.13
CA GLN A 42 -1.69 -1.30 10.52
C GLN A 42 -1.15 -0.29 11.53
N ASP A 43 0.00 0.33 11.24
CA ASP A 43 0.65 1.32 12.10
C ASP A 43 -0.05 2.70 12.01
N ALA A 44 -0.88 2.93 10.99
CA ALA A 44 -1.63 4.17 10.81
C ALA A 44 -2.74 4.32 11.87
N LEU A 45 -2.81 5.49 12.52
CA LEU A 45 -3.85 5.84 13.49
C LEU A 45 -5.25 5.92 12.87
N ALA A 46 -5.33 6.31 11.60
CA ALA A 46 -6.58 6.40 10.87
C ALA A 46 -6.84 5.11 10.07
N PRO A 47 -8.12 4.77 9.82
CA PRO A 47 -8.48 3.68 8.91
C PRO A 47 -7.78 3.86 7.57
N THR A 48 -7.06 2.84 7.10
CA THR A 48 -6.25 2.92 5.90
C THR A 48 -6.60 1.78 4.95
N GLU A 49 -6.81 2.12 3.69
CA GLU A 49 -7.10 1.19 2.61
C GLU A 49 -5.82 0.84 1.85
N VAL A 50 -5.48 -0.44 1.82
CA VAL A 50 -4.40 -0.99 1.00
C VAL A 50 -4.99 -1.57 -0.28
N ARG A 51 -4.47 -1.14 -1.42
CA ARG A 51 -4.85 -1.61 -2.75
C ARG A 51 -3.64 -2.23 -3.42
N ILE A 52 -3.79 -3.43 -3.94
CA ILE A 52 -2.70 -4.18 -4.56
C ILE A 52 -3.04 -4.36 -6.03
N HIS A 53 -2.21 -3.81 -6.91
CA HIS A 53 -2.33 -3.97 -8.34
C HIS A 53 -1.38 -5.06 -8.85
N ASP A 54 -1.77 -5.80 -9.88
CA ASP A 54 -0.86 -6.69 -10.59
C ASP A 54 0.05 -5.93 -11.56
N ARG A 55 0.94 -6.66 -12.25
CA ARG A 55 1.81 -6.08 -13.29
C ARG A 55 1.05 -5.50 -14.48
N GLY A 56 -0.21 -5.88 -14.69
CA GLY A 56 -1.10 -5.29 -15.69
C GLY A 56 -1.82 -4.03 -15.20
N GLY A 57 -1.53 -3.56 -13.98
CA GLY A 57 -2.20 -2.43 -13.37
C GLY A 57 -3.61 -2.73 -12.87
N ARG A 58 -4.02 -4.00 -12.82
CA ARG A 58 -5.35 -4.41 -12.37
C ARG A 58 -5.35 -4.58 -10.86
N LEU A 59 -6.38 -4.05 -10.20
CA LEU A 59 -6.57 -4.26 -8.77
C LEU A 59 -6.87 -5.74 -8.50
N VAL A 60 -5.95 -6.44 -7.84
CA VAL A 60 -6.06 -7.86 -7.50
C VAL A 60 -6.29 -8.11 -6.02
N GLY A 61 -6.04 -7.11 -5.17
CA GLY A 61 -6.27 -7.21 -3.73
C GLY A 61 -6.67 -5.88 -3.12
N ARG A 62 -7.57 -5.93 -2.14
CA ARG A 62 -8.01 -4.76 -1.38
C ARG A 62 -8.16 -5.15 0.09
N TRP A 63 -7.59 -4.34 0.98
CA TRP A 63 -7.65 -4.54 2.42
C TRP A 63 -7.96 -3.22 3.11
N LEU A 64 -8.83 -3.22 4.12
CA LEU A 64 -9.11 -2.05 4.93
C LEU A 64 -8.66 -2.33 6.37
N THR A 65 -7.86 -1.44 6.93
CA THR A 65 -7.51 -1.49 8.35
C THR A 65 -8.42 -0.54 9.13
N ALA A 66 -8.76 -0.92 10.37
CA ALA A 66 -9.55 -0.06 11.25
C ALA A 66 -8.74 1.10 11.87
N GLY A 67 -7.45 1.22 11.51
CA GLY A 67 -6.46 2.04 12.21
C GLY A 67 -5.91 1.33 13.45
N ALA A 68 -4.75 1.75 13.93
CA ALA A 68 -4.21 1.35 15.21
C ALA A 68 -5.15 1.87 16.31
N ALA A 69 -5.75 0.96 17.08
CA ALA A 69 -6.44 1.33 18.30
C ALA A 69 -5.40 1.95 19.25
N ALA A 70 -5.54 3.26 19.51
CA ALA A 70 -4.71 4.02 20.43
C ALA A 70 -4.81 3.49 21.87
#